data_AF-A0A6H1FX16-F1
#
_entry.id   AF-A0A6H1FX16-F1
#
_cell.length_a   1.000
_cell.length_b   1.000
_cell.length_c   1.000
_cell.angle_alpha   90.00
_cell.angle_beta   90.00
_cell.angle_gamma   90.00
#
_symmetry.space_group_name_H-M   'P 1'
#
loop_
_entity.id
_entity.type
_entity.pdbx_description
1 polymer ?
#
loop_
_entity_poly.entity_id
_entity_poly.type
_entity_poly.pdbx_seq_one_letter_code
_entity_poly.pdbx_strand_id
1 'polypeptide(L)'
;MSNRIDYQIEKYSFIEIEETPRLARQWAEVRDEYQKDPTDSQQRLRLALLNVDYVTSFELPFRLLLLRAPQLIDKLRDELQLSQKSVLVNGNKRGQVYSIKADLSAVPDTFRYKFSNRIRRTEAGGATAAAYQQVALQVKNPRGRLKLALESGLEVTALDGLFWLGQQRIAADVSVLRQSGVPISTVERDVFDSLTGTTRAIPAYRL
;
A
#
# COMPACT_ATOMS: atom_id res chain seq x y z
N MET A 1 -7.70 -19.41 19.53
CA MET A 1 -6.38 -19.26 18.85
C MET A 1 -6.57 -18.23 17.76
N SER A 2 -5.89 -17.08 17.81
CA SER A 2 -6.24 -15.96 16.92
C SER A 2 -5.91 -16.28 15.46
N ASN A 3 -6.91 -16.14 14.58
CA ASN A 3 -6.81 -16.35 13.13
C ASN A 3 -6.12 -15.15 12.42
N ARG A 4 -5.14 -14.53 13.11
CA ARG A 4 -4.48 -13.27 12.76
C ARG A 4 -3.23 -13.52 11.92
N ILE A 5 -2.93 -12.60 11.01
CA ILE A 5 -1.65 -12.55 10.29
C ILE A 5 -0.84 -11.36 10.80
N ASP A 6 0.42 -11.60 11.13
CA ASP A 6 1.33 -10.59 11.65
C ASP A 6 2.41 -10.27 10.60
N TYR A 7 2.59 -8.97 10.31
CA TYR A 7 3.61 -8.42 9.43
C TYR A 7 4.64 -7.64 10.26
N GLN A 8 5.72 -8.32 10.65
CA GLN A 8 6.81 -7.71 11.37
C GLN A 8 7.84 -7.14 10.39
N ILE A 9 7.98 -5.82 10.40
CA ILE A 9 8.90 -5.10 9.54
C ILE A 9 10.27 -5.03 10.18
N GLU A 10 11.26 -5.60 9.51
CA GLU A 10 12.68 -5.55 9.93
C GLU A 10 13.48 -4.53 9.12
N LYS A 11 13.11 -4.32 7.84
CA LYS A 11 13.64 -3.26 6.98
C LYS A 11 12.52 -2.77 6.07
N TYR A 12 12.35 -1.46 5.95
CA TYR A 12 11.36 -0.89 5.02
C TYR A 12 11.85 0.45 4.51
N SER A 13 11.99 0.56 3.19
CA SER A 13 12.41 1.79 2.52
C SER A 13 11.58 1.93 1.25
N PHE A 14 10.75 2.97 1.24
CA PHE A 14 10.00 3.42 0.08
C PHE A 14 10.30 4.90 -0.10
N ILE A 15 11.08 5.24 -1.13
CA ILE A 15 11.64 6.58 -1.29
C ILE A 15 11.52 7.00 -2.75
N GLU A 16 11.21 8.27 -2.98
CA GLU A 16 11.28 8.92 -4.29
C GLU A 16 12.74 9.27 -4.60
N ILE A 17 13.24 8.97 -5.81
CA ILE A 17 14.67 9.05 -6.13
C ILE A 17 15.22 10.47 -5.97
N GLU A 18 14.42 11.48 -6.27
CA GLU A 18 14.73 12.90 -6.19
C GLU A 18 14.10 13.54 -4.93
N GLU A 19 13.80 12.73 -3.90
CA GLU A 19 13.18 13.21 -2.67
C GLU A 19 14.07 14.27 -2.01
N THR A 20 13.51 15.46 -1.83
CA THR A 20 14.23 16.55 -1.17
C THR A 20 14.43 16.25 0.32
N PRO A 21 15.50 16.76 0.96
CA PRO A 21 15.69 16.61 2.42
C PRO A 21 14.49 17.10 3.24
N ARG A 22 13.77 18.10 2.73
CA ARG A 22 12.55 18.64 3.34
C ARG A 22 11.41 17.61 3.31
N LEU A 23 11.13 17.01 2.16
CA LEU A 23 10.09 15.97 2.04
C LEU A 23 10.44 14.74 2.87
N ALA A 24 11.71 14.32 2.85
CA ALA A 24 12.19 13.21 3.68
C ALA A 24 11.92 13.46 5.17
N ARG A 25 12.18 14.69 5.65
CA ARG A 25 11.89 15.10 7.02
C ARG A 25 10.38 15.11 7.33
N GLN A 26 9.57 15.70 6.46
CA GLN A 26 8.11 15.73 6.63
C GLN A 26 7.52 14.31 6.74
N TRP A 27 7.98 13.38 5.89
CA TRP A 27 7.55 11.99 5.96
C TRP A 27 8.04 11.26 7.22
N ALA A 28 9.22 11.59 7.72
CA ALA A 28 9.70 11.05 8.99
C ALA A 28 8.82 11.53 10.16
N GLU A 29 8.48 12.82 10.20
CA GLU A 29 7.60 13.41 11.22
C GLU A 29 6.20 12.76 11.22
N VAL A 30 5.58 12.58 10.04
CA VAL A 30 4.29 11.87 9.89
C VAL A 30 4.37 10.45 10.43
N ARG A 31 5.46 9.72 10.14
CA ARG A 31 5.64 8.34 10.63
C ARG A 31 5.78 8.31 12.15
N ASP A 32 6.61 9.18 12.69
CA ASP A 32 6.86 9.22 14.13
C ASP A 32 5.57 9.53 14.90
N GLU A 33 4.69 10.35 14.33
CA GLU A 33 3.41 10.70 14.95
C GLU A 33 2.42 9.54 14.96
N TYR A 34 2.16 8.86 13.84
CA TYR A 34 1.23 7.70 13.87
C TYR A 34 1.81 6.47 14.58
N GLN A 35 3.12 6.40 14.79
CA GLN A 35 3.74 5.34 15.59
C GLN A 35 3.63 5.60 17.10
N LYS A 36 3.60 6.87 17.53
CA LYS A 36 3.37 7.24 18.93
C LYS A 36 1.92 7.01 19.33
N ASP A 37 0.99 7.38 18.45
CA ASP A 37 -0.44 7.18 18.63
C ASP A 37 -1.01 6.43 17.41
N PRO A 38 -1.17 5.09 17.50
CA PRO A 38 -1.67 4.26 16.41
C PRO A 38 -3.04 4.73 15.92
N THR A 39 -3.02 5.42 14.78
CA THR A 39 -4.22 6.01 14.17
C THR A 39 -4.77 5.14 13.04
N ASP A 40 -6.05 5.29 12.73
CA ASP A 40 -6.67 4.58 11.61
C ASP A 40 -6.17 5.06 10.24
N SER A 41 -6.58 4.38 9.17
CA SER A 41 -6.13 4.72 7.81
C SER A 41 -6.52 6.13 7.34
N GLN A 42 -7.66 6.67 7.79
CA GLN A 42 -8.12 8.00 7.41
C GLN A 42 -7.33 9.07 8.15
N GLN A 43 -7.08 8.87 9.45
CA GLN A 43 -6.26 9.75 10.27
C GLN A 43 -4.81 9.79 9.78
N ARG A 44 -4.20 8.64 9.44
CA ARG A 44 -2.85 8.60 8.84
C ARG A 44 -2.77 9.38 7.53
N LEU A 45 -3.79 9.28 6.68
CA LEU A 45 -3.84 10.07 5.45
C LEU A 45 -3.99 11.56 5.73
N ARG A 46 -4.90 11.93 6.63
CA ARG A 46 -5.11 13.33 7.05
C ARG A 46 -3.82 13.94 7.56
N LEU A 47 -3.11 13.21 8.42
CA LEU A 47 -1.83 13.63 8.96
C LEU A 47 -0.79 13.91 7.86
N ALA A 48 -0.67 13.02 6.87
CA ALA A 48 0.23 13.23 5.74
C ALA A 48 -0.17 14.43 4.88
N LEU A 49 -1.46 14.62 4.60
CA LEU A 49 -1.95 15.75 3.80
C LEU A 49 -1.72 17.10 4.47
N LEU A 50 -1.73 17.15 5.80
CA LEU A 50 -1.50 18.37 6.57
C LEU A 50 -0.01 18.70 6.75
N ASN A 51 0.88 17.71 6.74
CA ASN A 51 2.29 17.90 7.12
C ASN A 51 3.29 17.71 5.98
N VAL A 52 2.92 17.04 4.88
CA VAL A 52 3.78 16.86 3.71
C VAL A 52 3.39 17.88 2.64
N ASP A 53 4.37 18.53 2.02
CA ASP A 53 4.12 19.56 1.01
C ASP A 53 3.22 19.07 -0.13
N TYR A 54 3.36 17.79 -0.50
CA TYR A 54 2.44 17.06 -1.37
C TYR A 54 2.63 15.54 -1.18
N VAL A 55 1.62 14.77 -1.58
CA VAL A 55 1.68 13.30 -1.59
C VAL A 55 1.28 12.77 -2.96
N THR A 56 1.83 11.64 -3.39
CA THR A 56 1.38 10.97 -4.63
C THR A 56 0.47 9.80 -4.36
N SER A 57 -0.50 9.57 -5.24
CA SER A 57 -1.38 8.40 -5.21
C SER A 57 -0.63 7.07 -5.21
N PHE A 58 0.62 7.08 -5.70
CA PHE A 58 1.47 5.89 -5.81
C PHE A 58 2.19 5.55 -4.50
N GLU A 59 2.60 6.55 -3.71
CA GLU A 59 3.34 6.32 -2.46
C GLU A 59 2.43 6.03 -1.26
N LEU A 60 1.18 6.53 -1.27
CA LEU A 60 0.23 6.37 -0.17
C LEU A 60 0.03 4.91 0.27
N PRO A 61 -0.13 3.92 -0.63
CA PRO A 61 -0.23 2.52 -0.23
C PRO A 61 1.02 2.00 0.48
N PHE A 62 2.21 2.55 0.20
CA PHE A 62 3.47 2.07 0.80
C PHE A 62 3.81 2.83 2.09
N ARG A 63 3.77 4.16 2.07
CA ARG A 63 4.16 4.97 3.23
C ARG A 63 3.18 4.87 4.40
N LEU A 64 1.90 4.64 4.11
CA LEU A 64 0.81 4.69 5.10
C LEU A 64 -0.03 3.40 5.17
N LEU A 65 0.29 2.40 4.35
CA LEU A 65 -0.47 1.15 4.19
C LEU A 65 -1.97 1.35 3.91
N LEU A 66 -2.29 2.33 3.05
CA LEU A 66 -3.68 2.62 2.67
C LEU A 66 -4.18 1.63 1.61
N LEU A 67 -4.99 0.67 2.04
CA LEU A 67 -5.59 -0.33 1.14
C LEU A 67 -6.67 0.25 0.20
N ARG A 68 -7.23 1.40 0.58
CA ARG A 68 -8.34 2.11 -0.12
C ARG A 68 -8.02 3.60 -0.30
N ALA A 69 -6.79 3.89 -0.73
CA ALA A 69 -6.31 5.28 -0.85
C ALA A 69 -7.23 6.20 -1.68
N PRO A 70 -7.79 5.79 -2.85
CA PRO A 70 -8.69 6.65 -3.60
C PRO A 70 -9.94 7.06 -2.80
N GLN A 71 -10.59 6.09 -2.14
CA GLN A 71 -11.78 6.35 -1.35
C GLN A 71 -11.49 7.25 -0.14
N LEU A 72 -10.31 7.12 0.47
CA LEU A 72 -9.89 7.98 1.57
C LEU A 72 -9.58 9.41 1.11
N ILE A 73 -8.96 9.57 -0.06
CA ILE A 73 -8.74 10.88 -0.68
C ILE A 73 -10.08 11.56 -0.97
N ASP A 74 -11.03 10.85 -1.57
CA ASP A 74 -12.34 11.41 -1.91
C ASP A 74 -13.08 11.90 -0.66
N LYS A 75 -12.97 11.19 0.47
CA LYS A 75 -13.57 11.64 1.75
C LYS A 75 -12.95 12.92 2.30
N LEU A 76 -11.64 13.11 2.13
CA LEU A 76 -10.91 14.25 2.70
C LEU A 76 -10.81 15.44 1.73
N ARG A 77 -11.18 15.26 0.46
CA ARG A 77 -11.02 16.26 -0.60
C ARG A 77 -11.70 17.57 -0.26
N ASP A 78 -12.98 17.51 0.07
CA ASP A 78 -13.79 18.71 0.30
C ASP A 78 -13.44 19.38 1.63
N GLU A 79 -13.16 18.56 2.66
CA GLU A 79 -12.80 19.02 3.99
C GLU A 79 -11.47 19.78 4.01
N LEU A 80 -10.46 19.28 3.28
CA LEU A 80 -9.11 19.86 3.25
C LEU A 80 -8.87 20.75 2.02
N GLN A 81 -9.89 20.93 1.16
CA GLN A 81 -9.78 21.66 -0.11
C GLN A 81 -8.61 21.20 -0.97
N LEU A 82 -8.49 19.88 -1.16
CA LEU A 82 -7.32 19.30 -1.82
C LEU A 82 -7.23 19.71 -3.29
N SER A 83 -6.09 20.30 -3.63
CA SER A 83 -5.68 20.47 -5.02
C SER A 83 -5.04 19.20 -5.55
N GLN A 84 -5.21 18.95 -6.84
CA GLN A 84 -4.65 17.78 -7.49
C GLN A 84 -4.04 18.11 -8.85
N LYS A 85 -3.03 17.34 -9.25
CA LYS A 85 -2.54 17.33 -10.62
C LYS A 85 -2.12 15.93 -11.07
N SER A 86 -2.27 15.68 -12.37
CA SER A 86 -1.86 14.42 -12.99
C SER A 86 -0.35 14.39 -13.18
N VAL A 87 0.25 13.23 -12.88
CA VAL A 87 1.71 13.05 -12.93
C VAL A 87 2.07 11.68 -13.52
N LEU A 88 3.30 11.56 -13.99
CA LEU A 88 3.86 10.30 -14.47
C LEU A 88 4.70 9.64 -13.38
N VAL A 89 4.48 8.35 -13.14
CA VAL A 89 5.19 7.58 -12.13
C VAL A 89 5.92 6.41 -12.78
N ASN A 90 7.20 6.25 -12.45
CA ASN A 90 8.08 5.19 -12.97
C ASN A 90 8.04 5.09 -14.51
N GLY A 91 7.97 6.24 -15.19
CA GLY A 91 8.10 6.38 -16.64
C GLY A 91 6.86 6.06 -17.47
N ASN A 92 5.87 5.33 -16.94
CA ASN A 92 4.67 4.96 -17.73
C ASN A 92 3.35 4.88 -16.95
N LYS A 93 3.38 4.96 -15.62
CA LYS A 93 2.16 4.86 -14.81
C LYS A 93 1.56 6.23 -14.60
N ARG A 94 0.25 6.38 -14.83
CA ARG A 94 -0.47 7.59 -14.46
C ARG A 94 -0.69 7.60 -12.95
N GLY A 95 -0.39 8.73 -12.32
CA GLY A 95 -0.65 8.98 -10.91
C GLY A 95 -1.28 10.36 -10.72
N GLN A 96 -1.59 10.66 -9.47
CA GLN A 96 -2.04 11.98 -9.04
C GLN A 96 -1.16 12.46 -7.89
N VAL A 97 -0.90 13.77 -7.88
CA VAL A 97 -0.42 14.50 -6.71
C VAL A 97 -1.63 15.06 -5.98
N TYR A 98 -1.57 15.09 -4.65
CA TYR A 98 -2.52 15.78 -3.78
C TYR A 98 -1.76 16.71 -2.82
N SER A 99 -2.29 17.91 -2.60
CA SER A 99 -1.79 18.85 -1.61
C SER A 99 -2.91 19.76 -1.13
N ILE A 100 -2.77 20.29 0.08
CA ILE A 100 -3.60 21.40 0.57
C ILE A 100 -3.22 22.76 -0.06
N LYS A 101 -2.07 22.84 -0.74
CA LYS A 101 -1.64 24.05 -1.45
C LYS A 101 -2.40 24.18 -2.76
N ALA A 102 -2.95 25.37 -3.03
CA ALA A 102 -3.65 25.66 -4.27
C ALA A 102 -2.72 25.65 -5.50
N ASP A 103 -1.50 26.18 -5.35
CA ASP A 103 -0.52 26.21 -6.43
C ASP A 103 0.36 24.95 -6.40
N LEU A 104 0.31 24.19 -7.49
CA LEU A 104 1.09 22.96 -7.70
C LEU A 104 2.16 23.12 -8.78
N SER A 105 2.43 24.35 -9.23
CA SER A 105 3.41 24.66 -10.27
C SER A 105 4.83 24.21 -9.91
N ALA A 106 5.20 24.33 -8.63
CA ALA A 106 6.51 23.91 -8.11
C ALA A 106 6.63 22.40 -7.85
N VAL A 107 5.54 21.65 -7.91
CA VAL A 107 5.57 20.19 -7.70
C VAL A 107 6.11 19.52 -8.97
N PRO A 108 6.91 18.44 -8.90
CA PRO A 108 7.33 17.72 -10.11
C PRO A 108 6.17 17.09 -10.87
N ASP A 109 6.31 16.94 -12.19
CA ASP A 109 5.34 16.22 -13.05
C ASP A 109 5.68 14.73 -13.20
N THR A 110 6.88 14.32 -12.78
CA THR A 110 7.36 12.96 -12.86
C THR A 110 7.99 12.51 -11.56
N PHE A 111 7.70 11.29 -11.15
CA PHE A 111 8.26 10.67 -9.94
C PHE A 111 8.83 9.29 -10.25
N ARG A 112 9.93 8.94 -9.58
CA ARG A 112 10.48 7.59 -9.63
C ARG A 112 10.67 7.06 -8.23
N TYR A 113 10.11 5.91 -7.94
CA TYR A 113 10.16 5.31 -6.62
C TYR A 113 11.04 4.07 -6.59
N LYS A 114 11.78 3.91 -5.49
CA LYS A 114 12.45 2.67 -5.12
C LYS A 114 11.79 2.09 -3.89
N PHE A 115 11.55 0.78 -3.92
CA PHE A 115 11.00 0.04 -2.80
C PHE A 115 11.92 -1.12 -2.45
N SER A 116 12.29 -1.21 -1.18
CA SER A 116 12.97 -2.37 -0.61
C SER A 116 12.40 -2.69 0.76
N ASN A 117 12.20 -3.97 1.04
CA ASN A 117 11.65 -4.41 2.32
C ASN A 117 12.27 -5.73 2.77
N ARG A 118 12.25 -5.94 4.09
CA ARG A 118 12.44 -7.22 4.77
C ARG A 118 11.34 -7.30 5.81
N ILE A 119 10.34 -8.13 5.53
CA ILE A 119 9.13 -8.27 6.34
C ILE A 119 8.96 -9.75 6.65
N ARG A 120 8.79 -10.06 7.93
CA ARG A 120 8.43 -11.39 8.41
C ARG A 120 6.91 -11.47 8.50
N ARG A 121 6.33 -12.39 7.72
CA ARG A 121 4.90 -12.73 7.77
C ARG A 121 4.72 -14.00 8.59
N THR A 122 3.86 -13.96 9.59
CA THR A 122 3.52 -15.12 10.42
C THR A 122 2.02 -15.26 10.58
N GLU A 123 1.53 -16.50 10.54
CA GLU A 123 0.13 -16.86 10.82
C GLU A 123 0.09 -18.23 11.51
N ALA A 124 -0.99 -18.55 12.21
CA ALA A 124 -1.13 -19.80 12.95
C ALA A 124 -0.99 -21.07 12.07
N GLY A 125 -1.27 -20.97 10.76
CA GLY A 125 -1.12 -22.05 9.78
C GLY A 125 0.29 -22.20 9.19
N GLY A 126 1.25 -21.37 9.61
CA GLY A 126 2.65 -21.49 9.19
C GLY A 126 2.99 -20.92 7.81
N ALA A 127 2.05 -20.34 7.06
CA ALA A 127 2.38 -19.71 5.78
C ALA A 127 3.26 -18.46 6.01
N THR A 128 4.44 -18.47 5.39
CA THR A 128 5.43 -17.41 5.52
C THR A 128 5.55 -16.58 4.24
N ALA A 129 6.28 -15.47 4.32
CA ALA A 129 6.59 -14.62 3.18
C ALA A 129 7.28 -15.38 2.02
N ALA A 130 7.98 -16.48 2.32
CA ALA A 130 8.76 -17.24 1.34
C ALA A 130 7.91 -17.74 0.17
N ALA A 131 6.68 -18.20 0.41
CA ALA A 131 5.80 -18.70 -0.64
C ALA A 131 5.44 -17.58 -1.65
N TYR A 132 5.13 -16.38 -1.17
CA TYR A 132 4.84 -15.22 -2.02
C TYR A 132 6.08 -14.73 -2.78
N GLN A 133 7.25 -14.79 -2.15
CA GLN A 133 8.52 -14.46 -2.81
C GLN A 133 8.83 -15.43 -3.95
N GLN A 134 8.60 -16.73 -3.75
CA GLN A 134 8.77 -17.73 -4.82
C GLN A 134 7.84 -17.48 -6.01
N VAL A 135 6.58 -17.13 -5.75
CA VAL A 135 5.64 -16.72 -6.82
C VAL A 135 6.16 -15.51 -7.60
N ALA A 136 6.71 -14.51 -6.90
CA ALA A 136 7.23 -13.29 -7.52
C ALA A 136 8.45 -13.53 -8.43
N LEU A 137 9.24 -14.58 -8.14
CA LEU A 137 10.36 -15.04 -8.97
C LEU A 137 9.90 -15.77 -10.23
N GLN A 138 8.79 -16.51 -10.15
CA GLN A 138 8.29 -17.33 -11.26
C GLN A 138 7.53 -16.52 -12.32
N VAL A 139 6.76 -15.52 -11.89
CA VAL A 139 5.89 -14.73 -12.79
C VAL A 139 6.29 -13.27 -12.73
N LYS A 140 6.42 -12.62 -13.90
CA LYS A 140 6.79 -11.20 -13.96
C LYS A 140 5.63 -10.24 -13.70
N ASN A 141 4.45 -10.51 -14.27
CA ASN A 141 3.33 -9.56 -14.20
C ASN A 141 2.54 -9.73 -12.89
N PRO A 142 2.08 -8.64 -12.24
CA PRO A 142 1.39 -8.72 -10.95
C PRO A 142 0.15 -9.61 -10.94
N ARG A 143 -0.75 -9.48 -11.92
CA ARG A 143 -2.00 -10.27 -11.95
C ARG A 143 -1.75 -11.77 -12.05
N GLY A 144 -0.77 -12.18 -12.85
CA GLY A 144 -0.32 -13.57 -12.98
C GLY A 144 0.29 -14.09 -11.68
N ARG A 145 1.04 -13.26 -10.94
CA ARG A 145 1.52 -13.61 -9.59
C ARG A 145 0.35 -13.86 -8.63
N LEU A 146 -0.67 -13.01 -8.64
CA LEU A 146 -1.87 -13.21 -7.82
C LEU A 146 -2.57 -14.52 -8.18
N LYS A 147 -2.79 -14.77 -9.47
CA LYS A 147 -3.41 -16.01 -9.94
C LYS A 147 -2.62 -17.24 -9.47
N LEU A 148 -1.30 -17.25 -9.70
CA LEU A 148 -0.44 -18.36 -9.29
C LEU A 148 -0.43 -18.58 -7.76
N ALA A 149 -0.39 -17.50 -6.97
CA ALA A 149 -0.47 -17.59 -5.51
C ALA A 149 -1.77 -18.29 -5.06
N LEU A 150 -2.90 -17.86 -5.62
CA LEU A 150 -4.22 -18.43 -5.32
C LEU A 150 -4.32 -19.90 -5.76
N GLU A 151 -3.85 -20.23 -6.96
CA GLU A 151 -3.82 -21.61 -7.50
C GLU A 151 -2.89 -22.53 -6.72
N SER A 152 -1.86 -21.97 -6.06
CA SER A 152 -0.96 -22.69 -5.15
C SER A 152 -1.54 -22.86 -3.75
N GLY A 153 -2.80 -22.48 -3.53
CA GLY A 153 -3.49 -22.58 -2.24
C GLY A 153 -3.12 -21.49 -1.23
N LEU A 154 -2.43 -20.43 -1.65
CA LEU A 154 -2.11 -19.31 -0.75
C LEU A 154 -3.34 -18.43 -0.55
N GLU A 155 -3.59 -18.04 0.70
CA GLU A 155 -4.55 -17.00 1.04
C GLU A 155 -3.86 -15.63 0.97
N VAL A 156 -4.28 -14.79 0.03
CA VAL A 156 -3.61 -13.53 -0.29
C VAL A 156 -4.37 -12.34 0.30
N THR A 157 -3.73 -11.56 1.18
CA THR A 157 -4.26 -10.27 1.63
C THR A 157 -3.81 -9.12 0.72
N ALA A 158 -4.37 -7.93 0.95
CA ALA A 158 -3.89 -6.72 0.27
C ALA A 158 -2.45 -6.35 0.62
N LEU A 159 -1.94 -6.70 1.81
CA LEU A 159 -0.54 -6.46 2.17
C LEU A 159 0.40 -7.44 1.46
N ASP A 160 0.00 -8.70 1.29
CA ASP A 160 0.78 -9.68 0.50
C ASP A 160 0.91 -9.22 -0.95
N GLY A 161 -0.21 -8.72 -1.51
CA GLY A 161 -0.26 -8.07 -2.81
C GLY A 161 0.73 -6.92 -2.93
N LEU A 162 0.75 -6.03 -1.94
CA LEU A 162 1.59 -4.84 -1.93
C LEU A 162 3.09 -5.18 -1.79
N PHE A 163 3.43 -6.11 -0.88
CA PHE A 163 4.81 -6.36 -0.50
C PHE A 163 5.57 -7.31 -1.44
N TRP A 164 4.89 -8.31 -1.99
CA TRP A 164 5.57 -9.37 -2.78
C TRP A 164 5.02 -9.54 -4.19
N LEU A 165 3.73 -9.29 -4.42
CA LEU A 165 3.13 -9.60 -5.72
C LEU A 165 3.11 -8.39 -6.69
N GLY A 166 3.21 -7.16 -6.16
CA GLY A 166 3.30 -5.92 -6.94
C GLY A 166 1.96 -5.22 -7.19
N GLN A 167 0.95 -5.46 -6.35
CA GLN A 167 -0.38 -4.88 -6.43
C GLN A 167 -0.54 -3.74 -5.43
N GLN A 168 -0.84 -2.54 -5.94
CA GLN A 168 -1.35 -1.44 -5.10
C GLN A 168 -2.85 -1.57 -4.82
N ARG A 169 -3.58 -2.25 -5.72
CA ARG A 169 -5.03 -2.39 -5.68
C ARG A 169 -5.42 -3.83 -6.02
N ILE A 170 -5.13 -4.75 -5.11
CA ILE A 170 -5.38 -6.19 -5.33
C ILE A 170 -6.83 -6.49 -5.73
N ALA A 171 -7.80 -5.75 -5.18
CA ALA A 171 -9.22 -5.95 -5.46
C ALA A 171 -9.58 -5.76 -6.95
N ALA A 172 -8.88 -4.88 -7.66
CA ALA A 172 -9.08 -4.69 -9.09
C ALA A 172 -8.63 -5.93 -9.88
N ASP A 173 -7.46 -6.50 -9.55
CA ASP A 173 -6.99 -7.73 -10.18
C ASP A 173 -7.85 -8.94 -9.81
N VAL A 174 -8.33 -9.04 -8.56
CA VAL A 174 -9.29 -10.07 -8.14
C VAL A 174 -10.58 -9.98 -8.96
N SER A 175 -11.11 -8.77 -9.18
CA SER A 175 -12.31 -8.58 -10.00
C SER A 175 -12.10 -9.09 -11.42
N VAL A 176 -10.96 -8.78 -12.04
CA VAL A 176 -10.62 -9.26 -13.39
C VAL A 176 -10.51 -10.79 -13.42
N LEU A 177 -9.86 -11.39 -12.41
CA LEU A 177 -9.72 -12.85 -12.35
C LEU A 177 -11.07 -13.56 -12.17
N ARG A 178 -11.97 -13.02 -11.34
CA ARG A 178 -13.35 -13.53 -11.21
C ARG A 178 -14.11 -13.47 -12.53
N GLN A 179 -14.01 -12.35 -13.24
CA GLN A 179 -14.62 -12.20 -14.58
C GLN A 179 -14.08 -13.21 -15.59
N SER A 180 -12.81 -13.65 -15.43
CA SER A 180 -12.23 -14.74 -16.22
C SER A 180 -12.56 -16.15 -15.74
N GLY A 181 -13.46 -16.30 -14.75
CA GLY A 181 -13.94 -17.59 -14.26
C GLY A 181 -13.16 -18.19 -13.10
N VAL A 182 -12.19 -17.47 -12.52
CA VAL A 182 -11.46 -17.96 -11.34
C VAL A 182 -12.36 -17.84 -10.09
N PRO A 183 -12.65 -18.93 -9.36
CA PRO A 183 -13.64 -18.95 -8.27
C PRO A 183 -13.07 -18.38 -6.95
N ILE A 184 -12.63 -17.12 -6.96
CA ILE A 184 -11.99 -16.49 -5.80
C ILE A 184 -13.05 -16.14 -4.74
N SER A 185 -12.93 -16.69 -3.54
CA SER A 185 -13.68 -16.28 -2.35
C SER A 185 -12.99 -15.12 -1.61
N THR A 186 -13.76 -14.32 -0.88
CA THR A 186 -13.24 -13.26 -0.01
C THR A 186 -13.64 -13.56 1.43
N VAL A 187 -12.66 -13.50 2.33
CA VAL A 187 -12.86 -13.61 3.77
C VAL A 187 -12.22 -12.42 4.47
N GLU A 188 -12.60 -12.15 5.71
CA GLU A 188 -11.92 -11.15 6.53
C GLU A 188 -10.85 -11.81 7.40
N ARG A 189 -9.71 -11.15 7.53
CA ARG A 189 -8.60 -11.53 8.40
C ARG A 189 -8.20 -10.38 9.28
N ASP A 190 -8.04 -10.65 10.57
CA ASP A 190 -7.34 -9.74 11.45
C ASP A 190 -5.86 -9.71 11.06
N VAL A 191 -5.33 -8.51 10.90
CA VAL A 191 -3.96 -8.28 10.49
C VAL A 191 -3.32 -7.25 11.38
N PHE A 192 -2.14 -7.57 11.91
CA PHE A 192 -1.26 -6.62 12.57
C PHE A 192 -0.07 -6.30 11.67
N ASP A 193 0.36 -5.03 11.65
CA ASP A 193 1.65 -4.66 11.08
C ASP A 193 2.42 -3.73 12.01
N SER A 194 3.74 -3.94 12.06
CA SER A 194 4.62 -3.11 12.88
C SER A 194 5.01 -1.79 12.21
N LEU A 195 4.56 -1.50 10.98
CA LEU A 195 4.79 -0.18 10.36
C LEU A 195 3.96 0.85 11.08
N THR A 196 2.67 0.58 11.16
CA THR A 196 1.62 1.44 11.69
C THR A 196 1.28 1.12 13.14
N GLY A 197 1.70 -0.03 13.64
CA GLY A 197 1.38 -0.48 15.00
C GLY A 197 -0.09 -0.84 15.19
N THR A 198 -0.86 -1.01 14.10
CA THR A 198 -2.31 -1.23 14.18
C THR A 198 -2.70 -2.68 13.90
N THR A 199 -3.73 -3.15 14.59
CA THR A 199 -4.47 -4.38 14.22
C THR A 199 -5.76 -3.97 13.53
N ARG A 200 -6.07 -4.56 12.37
CA ARG A 200 -7.28 -4.26 11.59
C ARG A 200 -7.76 -5.48 10.81
N ALA A 201 -9.07 -5.59 10.64
CA ALA A 201 -9.68 -6.54 9.71
C ALA A 201 -9.45 -6.07 8.27
N ILE A 202 -8.89 -6.94 7.42
CA ILE A 202 -8.72 -6.67 5.99
C ILE A 202 -9.20 -7.86 5.15
N PRO A 203 -9.60 -7.62 3.88
CA PRO A 203 -9.93 -8.70 2.97
C PRO A 203 -8.73 -9.60 2.68
N ALA A 204 -8.98 -10.90 2.70
CA ALA A 204 -8.10 -11.95 2.20
C ALA A 204 -8.82 -12.75 1.12
N TYR A 205 -8.07 -13.22 0.13
CA TYR A 205 -8.57 -13.90 -1.05
C TYR A 205 -8.00 -15.31 -1.14
N ARG A 206 -8.84 -16.29 -1.47
CA ARG A 206 -8.46 -17.69 -1.65
C ARG A 206 -9.35 -18.35 -2.70
N LEU A 207 -8.90 -19.45 -3.28
CA LEU A 207 -9.76 -20.32 -4.08
C LEU A 207 -10.65 -21.19 -3.18
#